data_AF-A0A0C2EX99-F1
#
_entry.id   AF-A0A0C2EX99-F1
#
_cell.length_a   1.000
_cell.length_b   1.000
_cell.length_c   1.000
_cell.angle_alpha   90.00
_cell.angle_beta   90.00
_cell.angle_gamma   90.00
#
_symmetry.space_group_name_H-M   'P 1'
#
loop_
_entity.id
_entity.type
_entity.pdbx_description
1 polymer ?
#
loop_
_entity_poly.entity_id
_entity_poly.type
_entity_poly.pdbx_seq_one_letter_code
_entity_poly.pdbx_strand_id
1 'polypeptide(L)'
;MLYTLSFVALLAVAQAQVTPPPCSPCTAAIAAVPSCASGCILSAAVTNAGCTDGGYACQCAQSAAIQNAALGCVVADCGLATGLQVLSAVSTVCSCVTTSGCAAAAAAATA
;
A
#
# COMPACT_ATOMS: atom_id res chain seq x y z
N MET A 1 -21.10 -31.79 4.90
CA MET A 1 -21.21 -31.40 3.48
C MET A 1 -19.99 -30.53 3.19
N LEU A 2 -18.86 -31.00 2.65
CA LEU A 2 -18.70 -31.70 1.37
C LEU A 2 -19.74 -31.22 0.37
N TYR A 3 -19.38 -30.27 -0.50
CA TYR A 3 -19.57 -30.40 -1.95
C TYR A 3 -18.73 -29.37 -2.71
N THR A 4 -17.74 -29.93 -3.44
CA THR A 4 -17.25 -29.53 -4.77
C THR A 4 -16.54 -28.17 -4.91
N LEU A 5 -15.21 -28.13 -5.07
CA LEU A 5 -14.46 -28.51 -6.29
C LEU A 5 -15.12 -27.99 -7.55
N SER A 6 -14.66 -26.85 -8.08
CA SER A 6 -14.41 -26.66 -9.51
C SER A 6 -13.90 -25.26 -9.84
N PHE A 7 -12.65 -25.21 -10.30
CA PHE A 7 -12.15 -24.25 -11.29
C PHE A 7 -12.38 -22.75 -11.01
N VAL A 8 -11.70 -22.18 -10.01
CA VAL A 8 -11.21 -20.81 -10.24
C VAL A 8 -10.05 -20.97 -11.20
N ALA A 9 -10.40 -20.79 -12.47
CA ALA A 9 -9.51 -20.86 -13.60
C ALA A 9 -8.17 -20.21 -13.27
N LEU A 10 -7.11 -20.90 -13.65
CA LEU A 10 -5.76 -20.38 -13.79
C LEU A 10 -5.76 -19.35 -14.93
N LEU A 11 -6.58 -18.31 -14.82
CA LEU A 11 -6.22 -17.03 -15.38
C LEU A 11 -5.07 -16.58 -14.51
N ALA A 12 -3.86 -16.90 -14.98
CA ALA A 12 -2.74 -15.98 -14.85
C ALA A 12 -3.20 -14.64 -15.43
N VAL A 13 -4.09 -13.94 -14.73
CA VAL A 13 -3.98 -12.50 -14.72
C VAL A 13 -2.59 -12.35 -14.13
N ALA A 14 -1.65 -11.92 -14.96
CA ALA A 14 -0.51 -11.20 -14.47
C ALA A 14 -1.12 -10.04 -13.68
N GLN A 15 -1.50 -10.30 -12.42
CA GLN A 15 -1.37 -9.30 -11.39
C GLN A 15 0.13 -9.04 -11.47
N ALA A 16 0.50 -8.04 -12.27
CA ALA A 16 1.64 -7.24 -11.90
C ALA A 16 1.37 -6.99 -10.42
N GLN A 17 2.08 -7.70 -9.58
CA GLN A 17 2.10 -7.47 -8.15
C GLN A 17 2.77 -6.13 -8.07
N VAL A 18 1.96 -5.08 -8.20
CA VAL A 18 2.48 -3.74 -8.38
C VAL A 18 2.85 -3.25 -7.01
N THR A 19 4.02 -3.74 -6.62
CA THR A 19 4.72 -3.29 -5.46
C THR A 19 5.17 -1.88 -5.85
N PRO A 20 4.80 -0.84 -5.10
CA PRO A 20 5.33 0.49 -5.36
C PRO A 20 6.86 0.38 -5.44
N PRO A 21 7.50 1.01 -6.45
CA PRO A 21 8.90 0.81 -6.75
C PRO A 21 9.71 1.01 -5.47
N PRO A 22 10.68 0.12 -5.22
CA PRO A 22 11.39 0.09 -3.96
C PRO A 22 12.09 1.44 -3.74
N CYS A 23 11.59 2.20 -2.76
CA CYS A 23 12.27 3.38 -2.29
C CYS A 23 13.38 2.93 -1.34
N SER A 24 14.53 2.55 -1.91
CA SER A 24 15.72 2.12 -1.18
C SER A 24 16.02 2.98 0.06
N PRO A 25 16.06 4.33 0.00
CA PRO A 25 16.33 5.16 1.17
C PRO A 25 15.22 5.11 2.24
N CYS A 26 14.01 4.66 1.92
CA CYS A 26 12.89 4.56 2.84
C CYS A 26 12.52 3.13 3.21
N THR A 27 13.32 2.13 2.81
CA THR A 27 13.05 0.71 3.12
C THR A 27 12.86 0.45 4.61
N ALA A 28 13.63 1.10 5.48
CA ALA A 28 13.46 1.00 6.93
C ALA A 28 12.10 1.53 7.41
N ALA A 29 11.63 2.65 6.85
CA ALA A 29 10.31 3.21 7.18
C ALA A 29 9.17 2.34 6.62
N ILE A 30 9.35 1.78 5.43
CA ILE A 30 8.38 0.88 4.80
C ILE A 30 8.28 -0.43 5.59
N ALA A 31 9.40 -0.97 6.06
CA ALA A 31 9.44 -2.16 6.88
C ALA A 31 8.82 -1.96 8.28
N ALA A 32 8.69 -0.71 8.74
CA ALA A 32 7.98 -0.38 9.98
C ALA A 32 6.46 -0.43 9.81
N VAL A 33 5.94 -0.46 8.57
CA VAL A 33 4.50 -0.63 8.33
C VAL A 33 4.14 -2.10 8.56
N PRO A 34 3.20 -2.40 9.47
CA PRO A 34 2.82 -3.78 9.75
C PRO A 34 2.11 -4.41 8.55
N SER A 35 2.39 -5.70 8.32
CA SER A 35 1.87 -6.47 7.18
C SER A 35 0.35 -6.64 7.20
N CYS A 36 -0.28 -6.59 8.38
CA CYS A 36 -1.73 -6.60 8.51
C CYS A 36 -2.39 -5.34 7.87
N ALA A 37 -1.64 -4.24 7.73
CA ALA A 37 -2.15 -2.98 7.21
C ALA A 37 -1.77 -2.75 5.74
N SER A 38 -0.65 -3.31 5.28
CA SER A 38 -0.14 -3.07 3.93
C SER A 38 -1.17 -3.45 2.85
N GLY A 39 -1.87 -4.58 3.01
CA GLY A 39 -2.95 -4.99 2.11
C GLY A 39 -4.10 -3.98 2.07
N CYS A 40 -4.55 -3.53 3.24
CA CYS A 40 -5.60 -2.51 3.36
C CYS A 40 -5.21 -1.17 2.71
N ILE A 41 -3.97 -0.73 2.92
CA ILE A 41 -3.45 0.53 2.39
C ILE A 41 -3.33 0.47 0.86
N LEU A 42 -2.82 -0.63 0.30
CA LEU A 42 -2.76 -0.81 -1.15
C LEU A 42 -4.15 -0.84 -1.77
N SER A 43 -5.08 -1.62 -1.21
CA SER A 43 -6.45 -1.67 -1.73
C SER A 43 -7.10 -0.28 -1.70
N ALA A 44 -7.01 0.44 -0.59
CA ALA A 44 -7.51 1.81 -0.48
C ALA A 44 -6.82 2.78 -1.44
N ALA A 45 -5.51 2.66 -1.65
CA ALA A 45 -4.78 3.48 -2.61
C ALA A 45 -5.30 3.29 -4.05
N VAL A 46 -5.58 2.05 -4.44
CA VAL A 46 -6.08 1.74 -5.78
C VAL A 46 -7.55 2.13 -5.93
N THR A 47 -8.42 1.74 -5.00
CA THR A 47 -9.87 1.93 -5.15
C THR A 47 -10.35 3.34 -4.82
N ASN A 48 -9.71 4.03 -3.87
CA ASN A 48 -10.20 5.33 -3.39
C ASN A 48 -9.34 6.50 -3.85
N ALA A 49 -8.03 6.34 -3.93
CA ALA A 49 -7.15 7.40 -4.40
C ALA A 49 -6.88 7.32 -5.91
N GLY A 50 -7.25 6.22 -6.57
CA GLY A 50 -6.92 5.99 -7.98
C GLY A 50 -5.43 5.99 -8.25
N CYS A 51 -4.61 5.78 -7.21
CA CYS A 51 -3.17 5.72 -7.35
C CYS A 51 -2.86 4.46 -8.15
N THR A 52 -2.43 4.64 -9.40
CA THR A 52 -1.73 3.59 -10.10
C THR A 52 -0.47 3.23 -9.33
N ASP A 53 -0.05 2.02 -9.57
CA ASP A 53 0.28 1.04 -8.56
C ASP A 53 1.79 1.14 -8.23
N GLY A 54 2.26 2.37 -8.03
CA GLY A 54 3.64 2.72 -8.32
C GLY A 54 4.16 4.01 -7.69
N GLY A 55 3.43 4.65 -6.79
CA GLY A 55 3.92 5.90 -6.20
C GLY A 55 3.61 6.01 -4.73
N TYR A 56 4.62 5.83 -3.88
CA TYR A 56 4.59 6.43 -2.55
C TYR A 56 4.25 7.93 -2.65
N ALA A 57 4.63 8.60 -3.74
CA ALA A 57 4.22 9.97 -4.04
C ALA A 57 2.68 10.17 -4.05
N CYS A 58 1.97 9.33 -4.81
CA CYS A 58 0.51 9.40 -4.91
C CYS A 58 -0.14 8.99 -3.60
N GLN A 59 0.35 7.90 -2.99
CA GLN A 59 -0.15 7.45 -1.70
C GLN A 59 0.02 8.51 -0.60
N CYS A 60 1.12 9.27 -0.64
CA CYS A 60 1.37 10.34 0.31
C CYS A 60 0.56 11.60 0.02
N ALA A 61 0.35 11.94 -1.26
CA ALA A 61 -0.54 13.03 -1.66
C ALA A 61 -2.00 12.75 -1.31
N GLN A 62 -2.43 11.49 -1.37
CA GLN A 62 -3.79 11.03 -1.02
C GLN A 62 -3.85 10.33 0.34
N SER A 63 -2.86 10.55 1.19
CA SER A 63 -2.74 9.87 2.48
C SER A 63 -4.00 10.01 3.35
N ALA A 64 -4.68 11.15 3.33
CA ALA A 64 -5.94 11.34 4.05
C ALA A 64 -7.09 10.46 3.51
N ALA A 65 -7.25 10.39 2.19
CA ALA A 65 -8.29 9.57 1.55
C ALA A 65 -8.01 8.07 1.76
N ILE A 66 -6.76 7.67 1.65
CA ILE A 66 -6.31 6.29 1.87
C ILE A 66 -6.47 5.90 3.32
N GLN A 67 -6.09 6.75 4.28
CA GLN A 67 -6.31 6.47 5.70
C GLN A 67 -7.80 6.29 5.99
N ASN A 68 -8.66 7.19 5.49
CA ASN A 68 -10.10 7.10 5.73
C ASN A 68 -10.71 5.80 5.18
N ALA A 69 -10.24 5.34 4.00
CA ALA A 69 -10.68 4.10 3.39
C ALA A 69 -10.04 2.85 4.01
N ALA A 70 -8.78 2.92 4.42
CA ALA A 70 -8.03 1.81 5.01
C ALA A 70 -8.37 1.60 6.49
N LEU A 71 -8.81 2.63 7.22
CA LEU A 71 -9.14 2.55 8.64
C LEU A 71 -10.09 1.38 8.96
N GLY A 72 -11.15 1.19 8.17
CA GLY A 72 -12.10 0.09 8.38
C GLY A 72 -11.44 -1.30 8.26
N CYS A 73 -10.58 -1.47 7.26
CA CYS A 73 -9.84 -2.71 7.03
C CYS A 73 -8.74 -2.92 8.08
N VAL A 74 -7.96 -1.88 8.39
CA VAL A 74 -6.87 -1.92 9.38
C VAL A 74 -7.42 -2.19 10.78
N VAL A 75 -8.56 -1.62 11.15
CA VAL A 75 -9.18 -1.90 12.46
C VAL A 75 -9.70 -3.34 12.52
N ALA A 76 -10.21 -3.88 11.43
CA ALA A 76 -10.68 -5.26 11.35
C ALA A 76 -9.53 -6.28 11.41
N ASP A 77 -8.42 -6.03 10.71
CA ASP A 77 -7.31 -6.98 10.55
C ASP A 77 -6.18 -6.78 11.58
N CYS A 78 -5.83 -5.52 11.88
CA CYS A 78 -4.74 -5.17 12.79
C CYS A 78 -5.20 -4.75 14.20
N GLY A 79 -6.46 -4.33 14.34
CA GLY A 79 -6.98 -3.68 15.54
C GLY A 79 -6.68 -2.17 15.63
N LEU A 80 -7.48 -1.47 16.44
CA LEU A 80 -7.45 0.00 16.58
C LEU A 80 -6.07 0.53 17.05
N ALA A 81 -5.44 -0.17 18.00
CA ALA A 81 -4.14 0.24 18.54
C ALA A 81 -3.04 0.20 17.48
N THR A 82 -3.01 -0.86 16.67
CA THR A 82 -2.06 -1.00 15.55
C THR A 82 -2.36 -0.01 14.43
N GLY A 83 -3.64 0.31 14.19
CA GLY A 83 -4.02 1.33 13.20
C GLY A 83 -3.42 2.72 13.49
N LEU A 84 -3.28 3.10 14.76
CA LEU A 84 -2.58 4.33 15.15
C LEU A 84 -1.07 4.25 14.85
N GLN A 85 -0.45 3.09 15.05
CA GLN A 85 0.96 2.89 14.70
C GLN A 85 1.19 2.96 13.18
N VAL A 86 0.26 2.41 12.40
CA VAL A 86 0.26 2.49 10.94
C VAL A 86 0.24 3.94 10.48
N LEU A 87 -0.62 4.78 11.08
CA LEU A 87 -0.67 6.21 10.77
C LEU A 87 0.69 6.90 10.94
N SER A 88 1.35 6.64 12.07
CA SER A 88 2.69 7.18 12.34
C SER A 88 3.72 6.64 11.33
N ALA A 89 3.71 5.34 11.04
CA ALA A 89 4.64 4.72 10.11
C ALA A 89 4.47 5.26 8.68
N VAL A 90 3.23 5.38 8.19
CA VAL A 90 2.91 5.96 6.88
C VAL A 90 3.37 7.42 6.80
N SER A 91 3.21 8.19 7.86
CA SER A 91 3.70 9.58 7.93
C SER A 91 5.23 9.66 7.77
N THR A 92 5.96 8.72 8.39
CA THR A 92 7.42 8.60 8.26
C THR A 92 7.82 8.17 6.84
N VAL A 93 7.12 7.19 6.26
CA VAL A 93 7.33 6.77 4.87
C VAL A 93 7.14 7.97 3.92
N CYS A 94 6.08 8.74 4.11
CA CYS A 94 5.79 9.90 3.27
C CYS A 94 6.82 11.00 3.40
N SER A 95 7.21 11.33 4.63
CA SER A 95 8.29 12.30 4.87
C SER A 95 9.58 11.85 4.19
N CYS A 96 9.94 10.57 4.36
CA CYS A 96 11.12 10.00 3.75
C CYS A 96 11.04 10.04 2.22
N VAL A 97 9.91 9.68 1.61
CA VAL A 97 9.73 9.66 0.15
C VAL A 97 9.83 11.07 -0.44
N THR A 98 9.24 12.06 0.22
CA THR A 98 9.32 13.46 -0.17
C THR A 98 10.76 13.99 -0.06
N THR A 99 11.47 13.68 1.01
CA THR A 99 12.88 14.08 1.20
C THR A 99 13.83 13.36 0.24
N SER A 100 13.59 12.08 -0.02
CA SER A 100 14.48 11.24 -0.82
C SER A 100 14.24 11.36 -2.34
N GLY A 101 13.15 12.00 -2.77
CA GLY A 101 12.79 12.13 -4.17
C GLY A 101 12.39 10.80 -4.84
N CYS A 102 12.08 9.75 -4.07
CA CYS A 102 11.65 8.45 -4.61
C CYS A 102 10.39 8.53 -5.47
N ALA A 103 9.58 9.57 -5.26
CA ALA A 103 8.49 9.95 -6.15
C ALA A 103 8.90 10.09 -7.62
N ALA A 104 10.10 10.63 -7.87
CA ALA A 104 10.65 10.82 -9.22
C ALA A 104 11.30 9.55 -9.77
N ALA A 105 11.91 8.72 -8.90
CA ALA A 105 12.52 7.45 -9.30
C ALA A 105 11.49 6.43 -9.81
N ALA A 106 10.27 6.46 -9.26
CA ALA A 106 9.14 5.67 -9.73
C ALA A 106 8.74 5.98 -11.19
N ALA A 107 8.75 7.27 -11.56
CA ALA A 107 8.44 7.70 -12.93
C ALA A 107 9.55 7.32 -13.92
N ALA A 108 10.79 7.20 -13.45
CA ALA A 108 11.94 6.80 -14.28
C ALA A 108 12.01 5.28 -14.54
N ALA A 109 11.43 4.44 -13.69
CA ALA A 109 11.44 2.97 -13.84
C ALA A 109 10.47 2.45 -14.92
N THR A 110 9.60 3.31 -15.44
CA THR A 110 8.69 3.02 -16.57
C THR A 110 9.17 3.54 -17.92
N ALA A 111 10.38 4.13 -17.99
CA ALA A 111 10.97 4.63 -19.24
C ALA A 111 11.77 3.54 -19.99
#